data_AF-A0A562P6W8-F1
#
_entry.id   AF-A0A562P6W8-F1
#
_cell.length_a   1.000
_cell.length_b   1.000
_cell.length_c   1.000
_cell.angle_alpha   90.00
_cell.angle_beta   90.00
_cell.angle_gamma   90.00
#
_symmetry.space_group_name_H-M   'P 1'
#
loop_
_entity.id
_entity.type
_entity.pdbx_description
1 polymer ?
#
loop_
_entity_poly.entity_id
_entity_poly.type
_entity_poly.pdbx_seq_one_letter_code
_entity_poly.pdbx_strand_id
1 'polypeptide(L)'
;MPRIRLGVAAAVTITLSLYFSLNVAAHGNVTPQAVDTTGLAALGEKWRDENPYKDNKIALRIGTSAYTQNCARCHGLDAVSGGIAPDLRQLDRDCVSLKNEAKKKACYKEVDAYFLGSIRHGKVRNGAVYMPPFEGVFSQEAMWAIKTYLEDRRALN
;
A
#
# COMPACT_ATOMS: atom_id res chain seq x y z
N MET A 1 28.10 4.67 63.65
CA MET A 1 27.10 4.46 62.59
C MET A 1 26.87 5.78 61.85
N PRO A 2 27.09 5.87 60.53
CA PRO A 2 26.32 6.80 59.71
C PRO A 2 25.75 6.09 58.47
N ARG A 3 24.43 5.87 58.47
CA ARG A 3 23.61 5.44 57.32
C ARG A 3 22.90 6.67 56.73
N ILE A 4 23.62 7.60 56.10
CA ILE A 4 22.99 8.82 55.52
C ILE A 4 23.68 9.25 54.21
N ARG A 5 23.90 8.33 53.26
CA ARG A 5 24.41 8.68 51.92
C ARG A 5 23.70 7.99 50.75
N LEU A 6 22.58 7.30 50.99
CA LEU A 6 21.88 6.52 49.95
C LEU A 6 20.59 7.18 49.43
N GLY A 7 20.06 8.20 50.09
CA GLY A 7 18.76 8.80 49.74
C GLY A 7 18.79 9.90 48.66
N VAL A 8 19.92 10.61 48.48
CA VAL A 8 19.98 11.78 47.60
C VAL A 8 20.23 11.39 46.14
N ALA A 9 20.96 10.31 45.89
CA ALA A 9 21.27 9.85 44.53
C ALA A 9 20.05 9.27 43.78
N ALA A 10 19.06 8.74 44.52
CA ALA A 10 17.86 8.15 43.93
C ALA A 10 16.81 9.20 43.51
N ALA A 11 16.84 10.41 44.07
CA ALA A 11 15.87 11.47 43.75
C ALA A 11 16.22 12.23 42.46
N VAL A 12 17.51 12.30 42.11
CA VAL A 12 18.01 12.99 40.89
C VAL A 12 17.77 12.15 39.63
N THR A 13 17.79 10.82 39.73
CA THR A 13 17.53 9.93 38.60
C THR A 13 16.05 9.82 38.23
N ILE A 14 15.12 10.06 39.15
CA ILE A 14 13.67 10.00 38.87
C ILE A 14 13.17 11.29 38.18
N THR A 15 13.78 12.44 38.47
CA THR A 15 13.36 13.73 37.89
C THR A 15 13.79 13.92 36.44
N LEU A 16 14.84 13.23 35.97
CA LEU A 16 15.31 13.32 34.58
C LEU A 16 14.44 12.49 33.60
N SER A 17 13.80 11.43 34.09
CA SER A 17 12.95 10.53 33.28
C SER A 17 11.61 11.15 32.86
N LEU A 18 11.16 12.20 33.56
CA LEU A 18 9.90 12.89 33.29
C LEU A 18 10.00 13.97 32.19
N TYR A 19 11.21 14.31 31.72
CA TYR A 19 11.42 15.32 30.67
C TYR A 19 11.49 14.76 29.25
N PHE A 20 11.42 13.44 29.07
CA PHE A 20 11.50 12.79 27.74
C PHE A 20 10.14 12.27 27.26
N SER A 21 9.10 13.11 27.32
CA SER A 21 7.90 12.87 26.50
C SER A 21 8.24 13.17 25.03
N LEU A 22 8.93 12.24 24.38
CA LEU A 22 9.06 12.25 22.93
C LEU A 22 7.65 12.18 22.35
N ASN A 23 7.26 13.23 21.62
CA ASN A 23 6.11 13.18 20.74
C ASN A 23 6.45 12.23 19.59
N VAL A 24 6.28 10.93 19.81
CA VAL A 24 6.31 9.95 18.74
C VAL A 24 5.06 10.20 17.91
N ALA A 25 5.23 10.87 16.78
CA ALA A 25 4.22 10.91 15.72
C ALA A 25 4.09 9.49 15.14
N ALA A 26 3.45 8.59 15.89
CA ALA A 26 3.22 7.20 15.49
C ALA A 26 2.21 7.09 14.34
N HIS A 27 1.50 8.17 14.04
CA HIS A 27 0.68 8.31 12.86
C HIS A 27 1.57 8.84 11.73
N GLY A 28 2.18 7.92 10.98
CA GLY A 28 2.97 8.26 9.79
C GLY A 28 2.20 9.17 8.83
N ASN A 29 2.94 9.95 8.03
CA ASN A 29 2.38 10.89 7.09
C ASN A 29 1.35 10.20 6.17
N VAL A 30 0.13 10.73 6.12
CA VAL A 30 -0.99 10.17 5.34
C VAL A 30 -1.00 10.67 3.90
N THR A 31 -0.06 11.52 3.50
CA THR A 31 0.13 11.90 2.10
C THR A 31 0.77 10.75 1.32
N PRO A 32 0.33 10.46 0.08
CA PRO A 32 1.00 9.50 -0.79
C PRO A 32 2.52 9.73 -0.88
N GLN A 33 3.31 8.65 -0.78
CA GLN A 33 4.76 8.68 -0.85
C GLN A 33 5.26 8.06 -2.15
N ALA A 34 6.20 8.71 -2.83
CA ALA A 34 6.78 8.16 -4.06
C ALA A 34 7.39 6.76 -3.82
N VAL A 35 7.34 5.94 -4.86
CA VAL A 35 7.81 4.54 -4.82
C VAL A 35 9.08 4.41 -5.65
N ASP A 36 10.13 3.85 -5.07
CA ASP A 36 11.34 3.48 -5.80
C ASP A 36 11.07 2.25 -6.67
N THR A 37 11.19 2.43 -7.99
CA THR A 37 10.94 1.40 -9.01
C THR A 37 12.25 0.85 -9.61
N THR A 38 13.39 1.14 -8.99
CA THR A 38 14.70 0.68 -9.44
C THR A 38 14.73 -0.83 -9.67
N GLY A 39 15.21 -1.23 -10.85
CA GLY A 39 15.29 -2.61 -11.29
C GLY A 39 14.09 -3.09 -12.13
N LEU A 40 13.07 -2.25 -12.34
CA LEU A 40 12.00 -2.51 -13.32
C LEU A 40 12.36 -1.96 -14.70
N ALA A 41 11.87 -2.63 -15.75
CA ALA A 41 11.99 -2.13 -17.11
C ALA A 41 11.07 -0.91 -17.29
N ALA A 42 11.63 0.24 -17.65
CA ALA A 42 10.86 1.47 -17.85
C ALA A 42 9.78 1.30 -18.94
N LEU A 43 8.57 1.81 -18.66
CA LEU A 43 7.41 1.64 -19.53
C LEU A 43 7.18 2.83 -20.47
N GLY A 44 7.80 3.97 -20.17
CA GLY A 44 7.67 5.23 -20.90
C GLY A 44 6.40 5.99 -20.55
N GLU A 45 6.15 7.08 -21.29
CA GLU A 45 5.03 8.01 -21.01
C GLU A 45 3.66 7.43 -21.37
N LYS A 46 3.61 6.55 -22.38
CA LYS A 46 2.35 5.93 -22.79
C LYS A 46 1.92 4.90 -21.75
N TRP A 47 0.72 5.09 -21.21
CA TRP A 47 0.10 4.13 -20.32
C TRP A 47 -0.16 2.79 -21.03
N ARG A 48 0.14 1.72 -20.33
CA ARG A 48 -0.18 0.33 -20.67
C ARG A 48 -1.63 0.08 -20.25
N ASP A 49 -2.29 -0.81 -20.96
CA ASP A 49 -3.69 -1.17 -20.68
C ASP A 49 -3.80 -2.45 -19.84
N GLU A 50 -2.70 -3.20 -19.70
CA GLU A 50 -2.60 -4.48 -19.01
C GLU A 50 -1.29 -4.54 -18.23
N ASN A 51 -1.24 -5.30 -17.13
CA ASN A 51 -0.05 -5.41 -16.28
C ASN A 51 1.15 -6.01 -17.03
N PRO A 52 2.21 -5.23 -17.35
CA PRO A 52 3.38 -5.74 -18.06
C PRO A 52 4.34 -6.53 -17.16
N TYR A 53 4.13 -6.51 -15.84
CA TYR A 53 5.01 -7.13 -14.84
C TYR A 53 4.39 -8.36 -14.17
N LYS A 54 3.45 -9.02 -14.84
CA LYS A 54 2.89 -10.27 -14.36
C LYS A 54 4.01 -11.28 -14.10
N ASP A 55 3.94 -11.96 -12.95
CA ASP A 55 4.91 -12.96 -12.48
C ASP A 55 6.35 -12.43 -12.28
N ASN A 56 6.58 -11.10 -12.35
CA ASN A 56 7.89 -10.50 -12.14
C ASN A 56 8.21 -10.36 -10.64
N LYS A 57 9.26 -11.06 -10.18
CA LYS A 57 9.68 -11.07 -8.76
C LYS A 57 10.14 -9.71 -8.22
N ILE A 58 10.76 -8.88 -9.06
CA ILE A 58 11.19 -7.53 -8.67
C ILE A 58 9.96 -6.65 -8.47
N ALA A 59 8.99 -6.72 -9.40
CA ALA A 59 7.74 -5.99 -9.31
C ALA A 59 6.92 -6.44 -8.10
N LEU A 60 6.87 -7.74 -7.81
CA LEU A 60 6.22 -8.26 -6.61
C LEU A 60 6.83 -7.69 -5.33
N ARG A 61 8.18 -7.68 -5.23
CA ARG A 61 8.89 -7.11 -4.06
C ARG A 61 8.60 -5.61 -3.90
N ILE A 62 8.70 -4.84 -4.98
CA ILE A 62 8.43 -3.39 -4.98
C ILE A 62 6.96 -3.14 -4.63
N GLY A 63 6.04 -3.85 -5.28
CA GLY A 63 4.61 -3.77 -5.04
C GLY A 63 4.21 -4.08 -3.62
N THR A 64 4.83 -5.10 -3.01
CA THR A 64 4.62 -5.45 -1.59
C THR A 64 4.95 -4.25 -0.69
N SER A 65 6.12 -3.64 -0.90
CA SER A 65 6.56 -2.48 -0.12
C SER A 65 5.66 -1.26 -0.37
N ALA A 66 5.38 -0.96 -1.64
CA ALA A 66 4.55 0.16 -2.07
C ALA A 66 3.12 0.06 -1.51
N TYR A 67 2.51 -1.12 -1.60
CA TYR A 67 1.19 -1.41 -1.07
C TYR A 67 1.16 -1.23 0.46
N THR A 68 2.13 -1.81 1.16
CA THR A 68 2.21 -1.73 2.63
C THR A 68 2.30 -0.29 3.11
N GLN A 69 3.09 0.54 2.41
CA GLN A 69 3.30 1.94 2.79
C GLN A 69 2.12 2.85 2.44
N ASN A 70 1.45 2.62 1.30
CA ASN A 70 0.50 3.60 0.76
C ASN A 70 -0.97 3.14 0.77
N CYS A 71 -1.24 1.84 0.76
CA CYS A 71 -2.58 1.29 0.52
C CYS A 71 -3.14 0.56 1.75
N ALA A 72 -2.27 -0.13 2.49
CA ALA A 72 -2.67 -1.03 3.57
C ALA A 72 -3.42 -0.35 4.73
N ARG A 73 -3.22 0.96 4.92
CA ARG A 73 -3.98 1.72 5.94
C ARG A 73 -5.49 1.69 5.71
N CYS A 74 -5.94 1.63 4.46
CA CYS A 74 -7.37 1.62 4.11
C CYS A 74 -7.84 0.24 3.65
N HIS A 75 -7.01 -0.45 2.86
CA HIS A 75 -7.33 -1.76 2.26
C HIS A 75 -6.82 -2.95 3.09
N GLY A 76 -6.19 -2.68 4.23
CA GLY A 76 -5.69 -3.66 5.18
C GLY A 76 -4.32 -4.24 4.82
N LEU A 77 -3.65 -4.81 5.83
CA LEU A 77 -2.39 -5.54 5.64
C LEU A 77 -2.64 -6.78 4.78
N ASP A 78 -1.68 -7.14 3.94
CA ASP A 78 -1.82 -8.25 2.98
C ASP A 78 -3.04 -8.16 2.05
N ALA A 79 -3.56 -6.95 1.83
CA ALA A 79 -4.81 -6.70 1.11
C ALA A 79 -6.08 -7.26 1.76
N VAL A 80 -5.98 -7.71 3.02
CA VAL A 80 -7.11 -8.19 3.82
C VAL A 80 -7.77 -7.02 4.52
N SER A 81 -8.90 -6.55 3.97
CA SER A 81 -9.57 -5.36 4.50
C SER A 81 -10.13 -5.57 5.91
N GLY A 82 -9.97 -4.54 6.75
CA GLY A 82 -10.64 -4.42 8.05
C GLY A 82 -12.00 -3.71 8.00
N GLY A 83 -12.56 -3.46 6.81
CA GLY A 83 -13.88 -2.85 6.62
C GLY A 83 -13.89 -1.35 6.29
N ILE A 84 -12.72 -0.69 6.24
CA ILE A 84 -12.61 0.74 5.87
C ILE A 84 -12.81 0.93 4.35
N ALA A 85 -12.11 0.12 3.55
CA ALA A 85 -12.20 0.11 2.09
C ALA A 85 -12.36 -1.33 1.57
N PRO A 86 -12.64 -1.57 0.27
CA PRO A 86 -12.80 -2.94 -0.25
C PRO A 86 -11.56 -3.84 -0.04
N ASP A 87 -11.78 -5.14 0.19
CA ASP A 87 -10.73 -6.17 0.17
C ASP A 87 -10.22 -6.34 -1.27
N LEU A 88 -8.95 -5.99 -1.51
CA LEU A 88 -8.41 -5.96 -2.87
C LEU A 88 -8.02 -7.34 -3.40
N ARG A 89 -8.02 -8.39 -2.56
CA ARG A 89 -7.85 -9.78 -3.03
C ARG A 89 -9.04 -10.22 -3.88
N GLN A 90 -10.19 -9.56 -3.72
CA GLN A 90 -11.42 -9.80 -4.44
C GLN A 90 -11.52 -9.02 -5.76
N LEU A 91 -10.52 -8.19 -6.08
CA LEU A 91 -10.52 -7.31 -7.27
C LEU A 91 -10.79 -8.09 -8.57
N ASP A 92 -10.20 -9.29 -8.69
CA ASP A 92 -10.30 -10.12 -9.88
C ASP A 92 -11.28 -11.32 -9.73
N ARG A 93 -12.07 -11.34 -8.65
CA ARG A 93 -12.89 -12.51 -8.26
C ARG A 93 -13.78 -13.01 -9.39
N ASP A 94 -14.46 -12.08 -10.06
CA ASP A 94 -15.43 -12.42 -11.10
C ASP A 94 -14.72 -13.00 -12.35
N CYS A 95 -13.44 -12.66 -12.57
CA CYS A 95 -12.64 -13.22 -13.65
C CYS A 95 -12.13 -14.64 -13.35
N VAL A 96 -11.78 -14.94 -12.09
CA VAL A 96 -11.19 -16.25 -11.70
C VAL A 96 -12.12 -17.41 -12.03
N SER A 97 -13.43 -17.22 -11.83
CA SER A 97 -14.47 -18.25 -12.04
C SER A 97 -14.86 -18.51 -13.50
N LEU A 98 -14.38 -17.69 -14.44
CA LEU A 98 -14.71 -17.84 -15.87
C LEU A 98 -14.01 -19.06 -16.47
N LYS A 99 -14.80 -19.97 -17.05
CA LYS A 99 -14.29 -21.18 -17.72
C LYS A 99 -13.77 -20.94 -19.15
N ASN A 100 -14.25 -19.89 -19.80
CA ASN A 100 -13.83 -19.57 -21.16
C ASN A 100 -12.60 -18.65 -21.11
N GLU A 101 -11.46 -19.14 -21.60
CA GLU A 101 -10.17 -18.43 -21.51
C GLU A 101 -10.17 -17.07 -22.22
N ALA A 102 -10.86 -16.94 -23.36
CA ALA A 102 -10.93 -15.66 -24.06
C ALA A 102 -11.72 -14.62 -23.24
N LYS A 103 -12.87 -15.02 -22.67
CA LYS A 103 -13.66 -14.17 -21.77
C LYS A 103 -12.90 -13.86 -20.48
N LYS A 104 -12.17 -14.83 -19.94
CA LYS A 104 -11.34 -14.67 -18.75
C LYS A 104 -10.23 -13.65 -18.96
N LYS A 105 -9.51 -13.74 -20.09
CA LYS A 105 -8.48 -12.76 -20.47
C LYS A 105 -9.06 -11.37 -20.65
N ALA A 106 -10.20 -11.24 -21.35
CA ALA A 106 -10.89 -9.97 -21.51
C ALA A 106 -11.31 -9.36 -20.15
N CYS A 107 -11.85 -10.18 -19.24
CA CYS A 107 -12.19 -9.75 -17.89
C CYS A 107 -10.98 -9.19 -17.12
N TYR A 108 -9.84 -9.89 -17.13
CA TYR A 108 -8.63 -9.38 -16.45
C TYR A 108 -8.17 -8.05 -17.04
N LYS A 109 -8.24 -7.87 -18.36
CA LYS A 109 -7.92 -6.60 -19.01
C LYS A 109 -8.85 -5.46 -18.56
N GLU A 110 -10.15 -5.74 -18.43
CA GLU A 110 -11.11 -4.75 -17.91
C GLU A 110 -10.82 -4.39 -16.45
N VAL A 111 -10.45 -5.38 -15.63
CA VAL A 111 -10.07 -5.15 -14.23
C VAL A 111 -8.75 -4.39 -14.11
N ASP A 112 -7.77 -4.63 -15.00
CA ASP A 112 -6.53 -3.87 -15.08
C ASP A 112 -6.82 -2.39 -15.40
N ALA A 113 -7.69 -2.12 -16.37
CA ALA A 113 -8.13 -0.76 -16.68
C ALA A 113 -8.86 -0.10 -15.49
N TYR A 114 -9.74 -0.84 -14.80
CA TYR A 114 -10.41 -0.36 -13.59
C TYR A 114 -9.43 -0.07 -12.45
N PHE A 115 -8.47 -0.96 -12.20
CA PHE A 115 -7.40 -0.76 -11.22
C PHE A 115 -6.61 0.51 -11.53
N LEU A 116 -6.12 0.62 -12.76
CA LEU A 116 -5.27 1.74 -13.18
C LEU A 116 -6.03 3.06 -13.09
N GLY A 117 -7.27 3.13 -13.57
CA GLY A 117 -8.10 4.32 -13.43
C GLY A 117 -8.40 4.68 -11.97
N SER A 118 -8.61 3.67 -11.12
CA SER A 118 -8.89 3.88 -9.69
C SER A 118 -7.68 4.40 -8.92
N ILE A 119 -6.49 3.85 -9.13
CA ILE A 119 -5.27 4.29 -8.44
C ILE A 119 -4.81 5.66 -8.95
N ARG A 120 -4.93 5.93 -10.24
CA ARG A 120 -4.55 7.21 -10.83
C ARG A 120 -5.41 8.36 -10.33
N HIS A 121 -6.73 8.19 -10.38
CA HIS A 121 -7.68 9.28 -10.17
C HIS A 121 -8.37 9.25 -8.79
N GLY A 122 -8.15 8.20 -8.01
CA GLY A 122 -8.78 8.03 -6.70
C GLY A 122 -10.29 7.82 -6.80
N LYS A 123 -10.98 8.04 -5.69
CA LYS A 123 -12.45 7.95 -5.57
C LYS A 123 -12.94 9.12 -4.73
N VAL A 124 -13.71 10.02 -5.34
CA VAL A 124 -14.33 11.17 -4.68
C VAL A 124 -15.85 11.06 -4.83
N ARG A 125 -16.60 11.30 -3.76
CA ARG A 125 -18.08 11.38 -3.80
C ARG A 125 -18.53 12.56 -2.96
N ASN A 126 -19.43 13.39 -3.50
CA ASN A 126 -19.97 14.57 -2.81
C ASN A 126 -18.87 15.48 -2.21
N GLY A 127 -17.73 15.62 -2.90
CA GLY A 127 -16.58 16.40 -2.44
C GLY A 127 -15.69 15.70 -1.41
N ALA A 128 -16.09 14.57 -0.84
CA ALA A 128 -15.27 13.79 0.08
C ALA A 128 -14.35 12.81 -0.67
N VAL A 129 -13.07 12.78 -0.30
CA VAL A 129 -12.05 11.87 -0.86
C VAL A 129 -12.08 10.55 -0.08
N TYR A 130 -12.49 9.47 -0.74
CA TYR A 130 -12.52 8.11 -0.17
C TYR A 130 -11.24 7.33 -0.50
N MET A 131 -10.65 7.61 -1.65
CA MET A 131 -9.35 7.09 -2.06
C MET A 131 -8.61 8.25 -2.74
N PRO A 132 -7.42 8.64 -2.27
CA PRO A 132 -6.66 9.72 -2.90
C PRO A 132 -6.19 9.32 -4.30
N PRO A 133 -6.03 10.27 -5.22
CA PRO A 133 -5.34 10.02 -6.49
C PRO A 133 -3.83 9.85 -6.24
N PHE A 134 -3.19 8.98 -7.03
CA PHE A 134 -1.75 8.73 -6.95
C PHE A 134 -0.99 9.12 -8.23
N GLU A 135 -1.69 9.52 -9.29
CA GLU A 135 -1.03 10.07 -10.49
C GLU A 135 -0.25 11.35 -10.15
N GLY A 136 0.96 11.47 -10.67
CA GLY A 136 1.90 12.53 -10.33
C GLY A 136 2.77 12.25 -9.09
N VAL A 137 2.41 11.26 -8.26
CA VAL A 137 3.24 10.76 -7.15
C VAL A 137 3.84 9.41 -7.48
N PHE A 138 3.04 8.51 -8.03
CA PHE A 138 3.49 7.20 -8.50
C PHE A 138 3.82 7.28 -9.99
N SER A 139 4.92 6.66 -10.38
CA SER A 139 5.16 6.33 -11.77
C SER A 139 4.22 5.20 -12.20
N GLN A 140 4.09 4.99 -13.51
CA GLN A 140 3.32 3.87 -14.03
C GLN A 140 3.87 2.52 -13.53
N GLU A 141 5.20 2.40 -13.42
CA GLU A 141 5.87 1.20 -12.95
C GLU A 141 5.49 0.87 -11.51
N ALA A 142 5.35 1.89 -10.66
CA ALA A 142 4.91 1.72 -9.27
C ALA A 142 3.48 1.19 -9.19
N MET A 143 2.57 1.75 -10.01
CA MET A 143 1.18 1.29 -10.06
C MET A 143 1.08 -0.17 -10.55
N TRP A 144 1.83 -0.54 -11.58
CA TRP A 144 1.85 -1.92 -12.05
C TRP A 144 2.53 -2.89 -11.10
N ALA A 145 3.58 -2.46 -10.39
CA ALA A 145 4.17 -3.26 -9.32
C ALA A 145 3.15 -3.56 -8.21
N ILE A 146 2.35 -2.56 -7.80
CA ILE A 146 1.24 -2.76 -6.86
C ILE A 146 0.22 -3.75 -7.44
N LYS A 147 -0.14 -3.65 -8.73
CA LYS A 147 -1.03 -4.63 -9.36
C LYS A 147 -0.44 -6.03 -9.29
N THR A 148 0.84 -6.23 -9.65
CA THR A 148 1.52 -7.53 -9.53
C THR A 148 1.40 -8.12 -8.12
N TYR A 149 1.56 -7.28 -7.08
CA TYR A 149 1.34 -7.71 -5.70
C TYR A 149 -0.11 -8.14 -5.42
N LEU A 150 -1.10 -7.38 -5.90
CA LEU A 150 -2.52 -7.75 -5.75
C LEU A 150 -2.88 -9.02 -6.53
N GLU A 151 -2.24 -9.25 -7.68
CA GLU A 151 -2.40 -10.48 -8.45
C GLU A 151 -1.86 -11.71 -7.71
N ASP A 152 -0.75 -11.58 -6.97
CA ASP A 152 -0.19 -12.62 -6.10
C ASP A 152 -1.09 -12.90 -4.89
N ARG A 153 -1.79 -11.87 -4.38
CA ARG A 153 -2.72 -11.97 -3.25
C ARG A 153 -4.14 -12.35 -3.61
N ARG A 154 -4.44 -12.67 -4.89
CA ARG A 154 -5.78 -13.05 -5.35
C ARG A 154 -6.40 -14.10 -4.45
N ALA A 155 -7.63 -13.83 -4.01
CA ALA A 155 -8.43 -14.86 -3.37
C ALA A 155 -8.85 -15.88 -4.45
N LEU A 156 -8.35 -17.11 -4.30
CA LEU A 156 -8.87 -18.27 -5.00
C LEU A 156 -9.92 -18.85 -4.06
N ASN A 157 -11.18 -18.46 -4.26
CA ASN A 157 -12.29 -18.99 -3.46
C ASN A 157 -12.33 -20.52 -3.54
#